data_AF-A0A7Y4XK94-F1
#
_entry.id   AF-A0A7Y4XK94-F1
#
_cell.length_a   1.000
_cell.length_b   1.000
_cell.length_c   1.000
_cell.angle_alpha   90.00
_cell.angle_beta   90.00
_cell.angle_gamma   90.00
#
_symmetry.space_group_name_H-M   'P 1'
#
loop_
_entity.id
_entity.type
_entity.pdbx_description
1 polymer ?
#
loop_
_entity_poly.entity_id
_entity_poly.type
_entity_poly.pdbx_seq_one_letter_code
_entity_poly.pdbx_strand_id
1 'polypeptide(L)'
;MTEHLRDYDVLAGVFTNWWRGLQGLSKSGNPILIGGSPKPPNRKALAELRRINIAVEGGQDAVDVTRALSIDAFRELVQHLRASDLAPDSTVRTWLRADGMCLEPVAIAAAAVARIRKDTGGKSDWTGATAKMLGAGFPDDQVFAEARFKRLMRCRNDWPGLMAQARRIAAILEREAPVGDLGASLVLWNHDPRISRDWAFQYYQKSFEEPETPPPSGSATPPTA
;
A
#
# COMPACT_ATOMS: atom_id res chain seq x y z
N MET A 1 -0.49 17.87 -12.87
CA MET A 1 -0.76 16.95 -11.75
C MET A 1 -2.10 17.34 -11.14
N THR A 2 -3.11 16.48 -11.20
CA THR A 2 -4.42 16.76 -10.57
C THR A 2 -4.26 16.79 -9.05
N GLU A 3 -5.02 17.64 -8.35
CA GLU A 3 -4.95 17.82 -6.88
C GLU A 3 -4.99 16.50 -6.08
N HIS A 4 -5.81 15.54 -6.52
CA HIS A 4 -5.86 14.18 -5.95
C HIS A 4 -4.51 13.44 -5.96
N LEU A 5 -3.75 13.55 -7.06
CA LEU A 5 -2.45 12.87 -7.17
C LEU A 5 -1.43 13.50 -6.23
N ARG A 6 -1.51 14.81 -6.00
CA ARG A 6 -0.66 15.50 -5.03
C ARG A 6 -0.88 14.94 -3.62
N ASP A 7 -2.13 14.86 -3.18
CA ASP A 7 -2.43 14.35 -1.84
C ASP A 7 -2.02 12.89 -1.70
N TYR A 8 -2.26 12.08 -2.73
CA TYR A 8 -1.78 10.70 -2.79
C TYR A 8 -0.27 10.60 -2.61
N ASP A 9 0.51 11.38 -3.35
CA ASP A 9 1.98 11.39 -3.30
C ASP A 9 2.49 11.81 -1.91
N VAL A 10 1.85 12.80 -1.31
CA VAL A 10 2.17 13.24 0.06
C VAL A 10 1.95 12.10 1.05
N LEU A 11 0.79 11.43 1.00
CA LEU A 11 0.50 10.29 1.86
C LEU A 11 1.45 9.11 1.62
N ALA A 12 1.73 8.79 0.36
CA ALA A 12 2.66 7.73 -0.01
C ALA A 12 4.07 8.02 0.53
N GLY A 13 4.50 9.29 0.46
CA GLY A 13 5.74 9.76 1.07
C GLY A 13 5.76 9.61 2.59
N VAL A 14 4.66 9.93 3.28
CA VAL A 14 4.52 9.74 4.74
C VAL A 14 4.67 8.25 5.11
N PHE A 15 3.93 7.35 4.46
CA PHE A 15 4.02 5.91 4.74
C PHE A 15 5.40 5.34 4.46
N THR A 16 6.01 5.74 3.34
CA THR A 16 7.36 5.30 2.97
C THR A 16 8.39 5.72 4.00
N ASN A 17 8.38 6.99 4.40
CA ASN A 17 9.33 7.54 5.38
C ASN A 17 9.12 6.93 6.78
N TRP A 18 7.87 6.79 7.22
CA TRP A 18 7.53 6.15 8.49
C TRP A 18 7.99 4.69 8.54
N TRP A 19 7.70 3.91 7.50
CA TRP A 19 8.15 2.52 7.42
C TRP A 19 9.68 2.41 7.38
N ARG A 20 10.37 3.29 6.63
CA ARG A 20 11.85 3.35 6.62
C ARG A 20 12.40 3.59 8.03
N GLY A 21 11.81 4.52 8.79
CA GLY A 21 12.15 4.76 10.19
C GLY A 21 12.04 3.51 11.07
N LEU A 22 10.99 2.70 10.87
CA LEU A 22 10.81 1.41 11.55
C LEU A 22 11.85 0.35 11.13
N GLN A 23 12.32 0.40 9.89
CA GLN A 23 13.36 -0.51 9.38
C GLN A 23 14.79 -0.06 9.73
N GLY A 24 14.96 1.10 10.38
CA GLY A 24 16.29 1.66 10.64
C GLY A 24 16.93 2.30 9.40
N LEU A 25 16.12 2.71 8.43
CA LEU A 25 16.52 3.34 7.17
C LEU A 25 16.25 4.85 7.21
N SER A 26 17.07 5.61 6.49
CA SER A 26 16.91 7.05 6.28
C SER A 26 15.77 7.34 5.31
N LYS A 27 15.42 8.63 5.13
CA LYS A 27 14.45 9.05 4.10
C LYS A 27 14.88 8.64 2.68
N SER A 28 16.17 8.53 2.40
CA SER A 28 16.70 8.07 1.10
C SER A 28 16.73 6.55 0.95
N GLY A 29 16.36 5.79 1.99
CA GLY A 29 16.40 4.32 1.99
C GLY A 29 17.74 3.72 2.41
N ASN A 30 18.72 4.54 2.78
CA ASN A 30 20.04 4.06 3.23
C ASN A 30 19.99 3.67 4.72
N PRO A 31 20.75 2.67 5.19
CA PRO A 31 20.83 2.36 6.61
C PRO A 31 21.28 3.57 7.44
N ILE A 32 20.57 3.85 8.54
CA ILE A 32 21.01 4.87 9.51
C ILE A 32 22.13 4.27 10.33
N LEU A 33 23.26 4.97 10.48
CA LEU A 33 24.37 4.49 11.30
C LEU A 33 24.30 5.06 12.72
N ILE A 34 24.49 4.20 13.74
CA ILE A 34 24.65 4.57 15.15
C ILE A 34 25.97 3.96 15.62
N GLY A 35 26.93 4.80 16.00
CA GLY A 35 28.26 4.33 16.42
C GLY A 35 28.99 3.50 15.34
N GLY A 36 28.78 3.83 14.06
CA GLY A 36 29.38 3.13 12.92
C GLY A 36 28.67 1.84 12.47
N SER A 37 27.63 1.39 13.17
CA SER A 37 26.85 0.21 12.80
C SER A 37 25.44 0.57 12.33
N PRO A 38 24.82 -0.18 11.40
CA PRO A 38 23.43 0.02 11.01
C PRO A 38 22.46 -0.08 12.19
N LYS A 39 21.58 0.90 12.32
CA LYS A 39 20.46 0.91 13.27
C LYS A 39 19.58 -0.30 12.97
N PRO A 40 19.36 -1.20 13.96
CA PRO A 40 18.48 -2.33 13.73
C PRO A 40 17.02 -1.88 13.54
N PRO A 41 16.21 -2.63 12.79
CA PRO A 41 14.77 -2.39 12.72
C PRO A 41 14.13 -2.41 14.11
N ASN A 42 13.11 -1.58 14.32
CA ASN A 42 12.27 -1.61 15.52
C ASN A 42 11.32 -2.82 15.46
N ARG A 43 11.87 -4.00 15.76
CA ARG A 43 11.17 -5.29 15.68
C ARG A 43 9.95 -5.35 16.60
N LYS A 44 10.01 -4.70 17.77
CA LYS A 44 8.90 -4.63 18.74
C LYS A 44 7.70 -3.91 18.13
N ALA A 45 7.90 -2.67 17.66
CA ALA A 45 6.82 -1.89 17.04
C ALA A 45 6.23 -2.61 15.82
N LEU A 46 7.08 -3.18 14.95
CA LEU A 46 6.61 -3.97 13.80
C LEU A 46 5.76 -5.17 14.23
N ALA A 47 6.15 -5.89 15.29
CA ALA A 47 5.38 -7.02 15.80
C ALA A 47 4.03 -6.58 16.40
N GLU A 48 3.99 -5.45 17.11
CA GLU A 48 2.77 -4.89 17.69
C GLU A 48 1.80 -4.43 16.60
N LEU A 49 2.28 -3.69 15.59
CA LEU A 49 1.47 -3.23 14.45
C LEU A 49 0.87 -4.42 13.67
N ARG A 50 1.65 -5.49 13.45
CA ARG A 50 1.16 -6.70 12.76
C ARG A 50 0.03 -7.40 13.53
N ARG A 51 -0.08 -7.18 14.84
CA ARG A 51 -1.08 -7.78 15.72
C ARG A 51 -2.35 -6.95 15.87
N ILE A 52 -2.40 -5.73 15.33
CA ILE A 52 -3.67 -5.00 15.16
C ILE A 52 -4.62 -5.92 14.41
N ASN A 53 -5.82 -6.15 14.93
CA ASN A 53 -6.77 -7.15 14.42
C ASN A 53 -8.20 -6.63 14.41
N ILE A 54 -9.11 -7.46 13.93
CA ILE A 54 -10.53 -7.29 14.12
C ILE A 54 -10.84 -7.70 15.57
N ALA A 55 -11.58 -6.86 16.28
CA ALA A 55 -12.16 -7.10 17.59
C ALA A 55 -13.69 -7.04 17.50
N VAL A 56 -14.38 -7.61 18.48
CA VAL A 56 -15.83 -7.47 18.58
C VAL A 56 -16.13 -6.29 19.49
N GLU A 57 -16.75 -5.26 18.94
CA GLU A 57 -17.16 -4.04 19.65
C GLU A 57 -18.67 -3.85 19.47
N GLY A 58 -19.41 -3.75 20.58
CA GLY A 58 -20.87 -3.61 20.52
C GLY A 58 -21.61 -4.76 19.82
N GLY A 59 -20.99 -5.95 19.74
CA GLY A 59 -21.55 -7.10 19.03
C GLY A 59 -21.29 -7.12 17.52
N GLN A 60 -20.48 -6.18 17.00
CA GLN A 60 -20.08 -6.13 15.60
C GLN A 60 -18.56 -6.24 15.46
N ASP A 61 -18.11 -6.82 14.36
CA ASP A 61 -16.69 -6.86 14.00
C ASP A 61 -16.21 -5.45 13.64
N ALA A 62 -15.15 -4.98 14.31
CA ALA A 62 -14.53 -3.68 14.08
C ALA A 62 -13.00 -3.81 14.11
N VAL A 63 -12.29 -2.87 13.47
CA VAL A 63 -10.82 -2.83 13.57
C VAL A 63 -10.45 -2.31 14.96
N ASP A 64 -9.53 -2.99 15.65
CA ASP A 64 -9.09 -2.66 17.02
C ASP A 64 -8.19 -1.40 17.04
N VAL A 65 -8.83 -0.24 16.87
CA VAL A 65 -8.20 1.09 16.89
C VAL A 65 -7.67 1.41 18.29
N THR A 66 -8.35 0.97 19.34
CA THR A 66 -7.90 1.14 20.74
C THR A 66 -6.52 0.51 20.95
N ARG A 67 -6.32 -0.73 20.48
CA ARG A 67 -5.00 -1.35 20.48
C ARG A 67 -4.02 -0.59 19.60
N ALA A 68 -4.42 -0.17 18.39
CA ALA A 68 -3.54 0.59 17.51
C ALA A 68 -3.02 1.87 18.21
N LEU A 69 -3.90 2.61 18.88
CA LEU A 69 -3.57 3.83 19.62
C LEU A 69 -2.61 3.60 20.79
N SER A 70 -2.57 2.39 21.37
CA SER A 70 -1.56 2.06 22.40
C SER A 70 -0.13 1.90 21.86
N ILE A 71 0.04 1.79 20.54
CA ILE A 71 1.35 1.58 19.89
C ILE A 71 1.95 2.94 19.53
N ASP A 72 3.12 3.27 20.08
CA ASP A 72 3.81 4.55 19.85
C ASP A 72 4.03 4.84 18.37
N ALA A 73 4.51 3.83 17.62
CA ALA A 73 4.74 3.95 16.18
C ALA A 73 3.47 4.26 15.38
N PHE A 74 2.30 3.81 15.84
CA PHE A 74 1.03 4.14 15.21
C PHE A 74 0.64 5.60 15.50
N ARG A 75 0.81 6.06 16.75
CA ARG A 75 0.55 7.47 17.10
C ARG A 75 1.47 8.43 16.33
N GLU A 76 2.73 8.07 16.16
CA GLU A 76 3.69 8.81 15.33
C GLU A 76 3.21 8.90 13.86
N LEU A 77 2.72 7.80 13.28
CA LEU A 77 2.15 7.81 11.92
C LEU A 77 0.95 8.78 11.83
N VAL A 78 0.01 8.71 12.78
CA VAL A 78 -1.16 9.61 12.81
C VAL A 78 -0.73 11.08 12.90
N GLN A 79 0.28 11.39 13.71
CA GLN A 79 0.84 12.74 13.81
C GLN A 79 1.46 13.21 12.49
N HIS A 80 2.25 12.35 11.83
CA HIS A 80 2.82 12.67 10.52
C HIS A 80 1.75 12.88 9.44
N LEU A 81 0.68 12.08 9.43
CA LEU A 81 -0.44 12.26 8.51
C LEU A 81 -1.16 13.59 8.75
N ARG A 82 -1.42 13.97 10.02
CA ARG A 82 -2.04 15.25 10.38
C ARG A 82 -1.20 16.48 10.02
N ALA A 83 0.11 16.35 10.21
CA ALA A 83 1.08 17.41 9.91
C ALA A 83 1.50 17.48 8.43
N SER A 84 1.02 16.54 7.60
CA SER A 84 1.39 16.49 6.19
C SER A 84 0.90 17.72 5.41
N ASP A 85 1.70 18.13 4.42
CA ASP A 85 1.45 19.31 3.57
C ASP A 85 0.47 19.00 2.44
N LEU A 86 -0.73 18.54 2.81
CA LEU A 86 -1.85 18.31 1.90
C LEU A 86 -2.44 19.64 1.43
N ALA A 87 -3.06 19.61 0.24
CA ALA A 87 -3.66 20.81 -0.34
C ALA A 87 -4.64 21.50 0.64
N PRO A 88 -4.64 22.85 0.76
CA PRO A 88 -5.47 23.57 1.73
C PRO A 88 -6.95 23.19 1.72
N ASP A 89 -7.50 22.97 0.53
CA ASP A 89 -8.92 22.68 0.31
C ASP A 89 -9.21 21.17 0.16
N SER A 90 -8.22 20.33 0.44
CA SER A 90 -8.35 18.88 0.35
C SER A 90 -9.38 18.35 1.36
N THR A 91 -10.31 17.52 0.86
CA THR A 91 -11.23 16.75 1.71
C THR A 91 -10.48 15.75 2.59
N VAL A 92 -9.37 15.19 2.09
CA VAL A 92 -8.49 14.28 2.83
C VAL A 92 -7.83 15.03 3.99
N ARG A 93 -7.34 16.25 3.75
CA ARG A 93 -6.77 17.11 4.80
C ARG A 93 -7.80 17.43 5.87
N THR A 94 -9.00 17.81 5.47
CA THR A 94 -10.11 18.13 6.39
C THR A 94 -10.46 16.90 7.24
N TRP A 95 -10.59 15.73 6.61
CA TRP A 95 -10.86 14.47 7.30
C TRP A 95 -9.74 14.09 8.29
N LEU A 96 -8.47 14.17 7.88
CA LEU A 96 -7.33 13.84 8.75
C LEU A 96 -7.19 14.80 9.95
N ARG A 97 -7.73 16.02 9.87
CA ARG A 97 -7.65 17.01 10.95
C ARG A 97 -8.92 17.11 11.79
N ALA A 98 -10.00 16.43 11.41
CA ALA A 98 -11.24 16.45 12.17
C ALA A 98 -11.06 15.78 13.54
N ASP A 99 -11.63 16.41 14.57
CA ASP A 99 -11.82 15.78 15.87
C ASP A 99 -12.77 14.58 15.70
N GLY A 100 -12.39 13.41 16.23
CA GLY A 100 -13.15 12.17 16.06
C GLY A 100 -12.95 11.46 14.71
N MET A 101 -11.86 11.73 14.00
CA MET A 101 -11.46 10.99 12.79
C MET A 101 -11.56 9.46 12.97
N CYS A 102 -12.19 8.79 12.01
CA CYS A 102 -12.14 7.33 11.82
C CYS A 102 -10.69 6.90 11.53
N LEU A 103 -10.06 6.19 12.47
CA LEU A 103 -8.66 5.76 12.40
C LEU A 103 -8.48 4.34 11.84
N GLU A 104 -9.58 3.63 11.61
CA GLU A 104 -9.64 2.31 11.01
C GLU A 104 -8.83 2.21 9.69
N PRO A 105 -9.01 3.10 8.69
CA PRO A 105 -8.21 3.06 7.47
C PRO A 105 -6.70 3.20 7.74
N VAL A 106 -6.31 4.05 8.70
CA VAL A 106 -4.90 4.23 9.08
C VAL A 106 -4.37 2.98 9.80
N ALA A 107 -5.16 2.37 10.67
CA ALA A 107 -4.79 1.14 11.38
C ALA A 107 -4.61 -0.05 10.42
N ILE A 108 -5.49 -0.16 9.42
CA ILE A 108 -5.40 -1.17 8.35
C ILE A 108 -4.12 -0.96 7.54
N ALA A 109 -3.87 0.27 7.08
CA ALA A 109 -2.67 0.61 6.31
C ALA A 109 -1.39 0.33 7.11
N ALA A 110 -1.33 0.77 8.37
CA ALA A 110 -0.19 0.53 9.24
C ALA A 110 0.08 -0.96 9.48
N ALA A 111 -0.97 -1.75 9.72
CA ALA A 111 -0.86 -3.20 9.94
C ALA A 111 -0.44 -3.96 8.68
N ALA A 112 -0.88 -3.51 7.50
CA ALA A 112 -0.50 -4.07 6.21
C ALA A 112 0.96 -3.74 5.87
N VAL A 113 1.33 -2.45 5.93
CA VAL A 113 2.68 -1.97 5.63
C VAL A 113 3.72 -2.54 6.60
N ALA A 114 3.39 -2.73 7.88
CA ALA A 114 4.29 -3.36 8.85
C ALA A 114 4.66 -4.81 8.48
N ARG A 115 3.90 -5.49 7.62
CA ARG A 115 4.20 -6.84 7.13
C ARG A 115 5.20 -6.85 5.98
N ILE A 116 5.35 -5.74 5.27
CA ILE A 116 6.29 -5.58 4.17
C ILE A 116 7.72 -5.56 4.71
N ARG A 117 8.58 -6.36 4.08
CA ARG A 117 10.01 -6.51 4.39
C ARG A 117 10.88 -5.69 3.44
N LYS A 118 10.44 -5.53 2.19
CA LYS A 118 11.17 -4.81 1.16
C LYS A 118 10.21 -3.87 0.43
N ASP A 119 10.59 -2.60 0.42
CA ASP A 119 9.94 -1.57 -0.39
C ASP A 119 10.45 -1.71 -1.82
N THR A 120 9.59 -2.09 -2.75
CA THR A 120 9.96 -2.25 -4.16
C THR A 120 10.07 -0.92 -4.89
N GLY A 121 9.59 0.16 -4.26
CA GLY A 121 9.42 1.44 -4.91
C GLY A 121 8.29 1.40 -5.95
N GLY A 122 7.70 2.56 -6.18
CA GLY A 122 6.83 2.83 -7.31
C GLY A 122 7.13 4.24 -7.77
N LYS A 123 7.31 4.46 -9.07
CA LYS A 123 7.36 5.84 -9.59
C LYS A 123 6.01 6.48 -9.25
N SER A 124 6.04 7.67 -8.65
CA SER A 124 4.88 8.47 -8.23
C SER A 124 3.92 8.82 -9.38
N ASP A 125 4.29 8.49 -10.61
CA ASP A 125 3.51 8.86 -11.79
C ASP A 125 2.13 8.15 -11.84
N TRP A 126 1.92 7.07 -11.08
CA TRP A 126 0.68 6.28 -11.11
C TRP A 126 0.26 5.71 -9.75
N THR A 127 -1.02 5.87 -9.42
CA THR A 127 -1.72 5.14 -8.35
C THR A 127 -1.91 3.67 -8.74
N GLY A 128 -1.82 2.74 -7.77
CA GLY A 128 -2.14 1.33 -7.99
C GLY A 128 -0.95 0.46 -8.40
N ALA A 129 0.28 0.86 -8.08
CA ALA A 129 1.46 0.03 -8.32
C ALA A 129 1.38 -1.33 -7.61
N THR A 130 0.80 -1.37 -6.41
CA THR A 130 0.50 -2.62 -5.69
C THR A 130 -0.48 -3.49 -6.47
N ALA A 131 -1.54 -2.91 -7.03
CA ALA A 131 -2.53 -3.64 -7.82
C ALA A 131 -1.93 -4.22 -9.10
N LYS A 132 -1.04 -3.46 -9.76
CA LYS A 132 -0.25 -3.96 -10.89
C LYS A 132 0.57 -5.19 -10.52
N MET A 133 1.25 -5.19 -9.36
CA MET A 133 1.98 -6.36 -8.88
C MET A 133 1.07 -7.56 -8.60
N LEU A 134 -0.13 -7.32 -8.07
CA LEU A 134 -1.12 -8.38 -7.83
C LEU A 134 -1.64 -9.00 -9.14
N GLY A 135 -1.75 -8.20 -10.20
CA GLY A 135 -2.15 -8.63 -11.54
C GLY A 135 -1.00 -9.12 -12.42
N ALA A 136 0.26 -9.00 -11.97
CA ALA A 136 1.43 -9.41 -12.73
C ALA A 136 1.58 -10.94 -12.75
N GLY A 137 0.85 -11.58 -13.65
CA GLY A 137 0.95 -12.99 -14.04
C GLY A 137 0.11 -13.22 -15.31
N PHE A 138 0.39 -14.27 -16.08
CA PHE A 138 -0.55 -14.71 -17.13
C PHE A 138 -1.91 -15.06 -16.49
N PRO A 139 -3.04 -15.11 -17.22
CA PRO A 139 -4.34 -15.46 -16.63
C PRO A 139 -4.30 -16.74 -15.76
N ASP A 140 -3.43 -17.69 -16.10
CA ASP A 140 -3.21 -18.94 -15.36
C ASP A 140 -2.15 -18.84 -14.24
N ASP A 141 -1.32 -17.79 -14.22
CA ASP A 141 -0.21 -17.55 -13.29
C ASP A 141 -0.42 -16.28 -12.43
N GLN A 142 -1.64 -15.73 -12.36
CA GLN A 142 -1.92 -14.56 -11.53
C GLN A 142 -1.62 -14.85 -10.06
N VAL A 143 -0.67 -14.10 -9.50
CA VAL A 143 -0.28 -14.20 -8.08
C VAL A 143 -1.49 -13.99 -7.15
N PHE A 144 -2.43 -13.12 -7.56
CA PHE A 144 -3.68 -12.87 -6.84
C PHE A 144 -4.90 -13.23 -7.70
N ALA A 145 -5.56 -14.34 -7.37
CA ALA A 145 -6.77 -14.79 -8.08
C ALA A 145 -7.84 -13.70 -8.23
N GLU A 146 -8.41 -13.57 -9.42
CA GLU A 146 -9.40 -12.54 -9.79
C GLU A 146 -10.61 -12.49 -8.83
N ALA A 147 -11.12 -13.65 -8.40
CA ALA A 147 -12.22 -13.71 -7.44
C ALA A 147 -11.90 -13.02 -6.10
N ARG A 148 -10.62 -13.05 -5.68
CA ARG A 148 -10.16 -12.35 -4.47
C ARG A 148 -10.05 -10.85 -4.75
N PHE A 149 -9.61 -10.46 -5.94
CA PHE A 149 -9.53 -9.05 -6.34
C PHE A 149 -10.92 -8.40 -6.38
N LYS A 150 -11.88 -9.06 -7.02
CA LYS A 150 -13.30 -8.66 -7.00
C LYS A 150 -13.84 -8.56 -5.57
N ARG A 151 -13.43 -9.43 -4.65
CA ARG A 151 -13.82 -9.34 -3.23
C ARG A 151 -13.23 -8.11 -2.54
N LEU A 152 -11.95 -7.81 -2.77
CA LEU A 152 -11.31 -6.59 -2.27
C LEU A 152 -12.04 -5.32 -2.75
N MET A 153 -12.38 -5.25 -4.05
CA MET A 153 -13.12 -4.11 -4.62
C MET A 153 -14.49 -3.87 -3.95
N ARG A 154 -15.08 -4.92 -3.37
CA ARG A 154 -16.37 -4.86 -2.68
C ARG A 154 -16.28 -4.45 -1.21
N CYS A 155 -15.09 -4.37 -0.62
CA CYS A 155 -14.90 -3.96 0.78
C CYS A 155 -15.08 -2.45 0.99
N ARG A 156 -16.05 -1.83 0.32
CA ARG A 156 -16.41 -0.43 0.53
C ARG A 156 -17.17 -0.31 1.84
N ASN A 157 -16.69 0.53 2.74
CA ASN A 157 -17.22 0.71 4.10
C ASN A 157 -17.22 -0.56 4.97
N ASP A 158 -16.52 -1.63 4.55
CA ASP A 158 -16.31 -2.86 5.31
C ASP A 158 -14.86 -2.90 5.79
N TRP A 159 -14.58 -2.19 6.89
CA TRP A 159 -13.24 -2.11 7.45
C TRP A 159 -12.67 -3.46 7.91
N PRO A 160 -13.46 -4.34 8.58
CA PRO A 160 -13.00 -5.68 8.91
C PRO A 160 -12.62 -6.51 7.66
N GLY A 161 -13.46 -6.48 6.62
CA GLY A 161 -13.17 -7.14 5.36
C GLY A 161 -11.93 -6.56 4.67
N LEU A 162 -11.79 -5.24 4.63
CA LEU A 162 -10.61 -4.57 4.07
C LEU A 162 -9.34 -4.95 4.85
N MET A 163 -9.39 -5.00 6.18
CA MET A 163 -8.29 -5.46 7.02
C MET A 163 -7.85 -6.89 6.68
N ALA A 164 -8.82 -7.79 6.51
CA ALA A 164 -8.55 -9.18 6.13
C ALA A 164 -7.90 -9.28 4.74
N GLN A 165 -8.35 -8.47 3.77
CA GLN A 165 -7.74 -8.44 2.44
C GLN A 165 -6.35 -7.80 2.44
N ALA A 166 -6.15 -6.70 3.17
CA ALA A 166 -4.87 -6.00 3.26
C ALA A 166 -3.74 -6.91 3.79
N ARG A 167 -4.04 -7.73 4.81
CA ARG A 167 -3.12 -8.75 5.31
C ARG A 167 -2.79 -9.82 4.27
N ARG A 168 -3.79 -10.23 3.51
CA ARG A 168 -3.65 -11.24 2.47
C ARG A 168 -2.79 -10.71 1.31
N ILE A 169 -2.99 -9.46 0.89
CA ILE A 169 -2.17 -8.78 -0.11
C ILE A 169 -0.69 -8.84 0.30
N ALA A 170 -0.37 -8.41 1.52
CA ALA A 170 1.01 -8.44 2.01
C ALA A 170 1.62 -9.86 2.08
N ALA A 171 0.79 -10.88 2.30
CA ALA A 171 1.24 -12.27 2.30
C ALA A 171 1.47 -12.83 0.88
N ILE A 172 0.59 -12.50 -0.06
CA ILE A 172 0.65 -12.97 -1.45
C ILE A 172 1.80 -12.32 -2.21
N LEU A 173 2.07 -11.04 -1.95
CA LEU A 173 3.22 -10.34 -2.52
C LEU A 173 4.55 -10.74 -1.85
N GLU A 174 4.60 -11.85 -1.12
CA GLU A 174 5.78 -12.34 -0.40
C GLU A 174 6.48 -11.30 0.51
N ARG A 175 5.70 -10.30 0.96
CA ARG A 175 6.16 -9.15 1.74
C ARG A 175 7.07 -8.18 0.98
N GLU A 176 6.97 -8.14 -0.35
CA GLU A 176 7.57 -7.13 -1.22
C GLU A 176 6.47 -6.29 -1.89
N ALA A 177 6.40 -4.99 -1.59
CA ALA A 177 5.37 -4.11 -2.15
C ALA A 177 5.85 -2.65 -2.15
N PRO A 178 5.31 -1.78 -3.01
CA PRO A 178 5.58 -0.36 -2.98
C PRO A 178 4.88 0.21 -1.74
N VAL A 179 5.66 0.49 -0.69
CA VAL A 179 5.13 0.74 0.66
C VAL A 179 4.24 1.98 0.69
N GLY A 180 4.68 3.06 0.03
CA GLY A 180 3.91 4.30 -0.07
C GLY A 180 2.57 4.09 -0.76
N ASP A 181 2.57 3.37 -1.88
CA ASP A 181 1.36 3.10 -2.67
C ASP A 181 0.34 2.25 -1.89
N LEU A 182 0.79 1.16 -1.27
CA LEU A 182 -0.07 0.31 -0.44
C LEU A 182 -0.67 1.10 0.74
N GLY A 183 0.16 1.88 1.45
CA GLY A 183 -0.28 2.66 2.60
C GLY A 183 -1.29 3.74 2.24
N ALA A 184 -0.97 4.57 1.24
CA ALA A 184 -1.85 5.65 0.78
C ALA A 184 -3.16 5.11 0.20
N SER A 185 -3.09 4.05 -0.62
CA SER A 185 -4.28 3.44 -1.21
C SER A 185 -5.24 2.87 -0.16
N LEU A 186 -4.73 2.21 0.88
CA LEU A 186 -5.58 1.67 1.94
C LEU A 186 -6.21 2.77 2.79
N VAL A 187 -5.48 3.86 3.04
CA VAL A 187 -6.03 5.03 3.75
C VAL A 187 -7.16 5.68 2.94
N LEU A 188 -6.95 5.85 1.64
CA LEU A 188 -7.88 6.53 0.77
C LEU A 188 -8.98 5.62 0.20
N TRP A 189 -8.99 4.33 0.53
CA TRP A 189 -9.82 3.30 -0.11
C TRP A 189 -11.31 3.68 -0.21
N ASN A 190 -11.88 4.19 0.88
CA ASN A 190 -13.28 4.62 0.94
C ASN A 190 -13.45 6.14 0.83
N HIS A 191 -12.35 6.91 0.84
CA HIS A 191 -12.38 8.38 0.81
C HIS A 191 -12.19 8.94 -0.60
N ASP A 192 -11.46 8.24 -1.48
CA ASP A 192 -11.40 8.56 -2.90
C ASP A 192 -11.74 7.32 -3.76
N PRO A 193 -12.93 7.31 -4.41
CA PRO A 193 -13.34 6.23 -5.31
C PRO A 193 -12.36 5.96 -6.46
N ARG A 194 -11.54 6.95 -6.86
CA ARG A 194 -10.52 6.82 -7.90
C ARG A 194 -9.48 5.78 -7.53
N ILE A 195 -9.12 5.63 -6.25
CA ILE A 195 -8.14 4.63 -5.82
C ILE A 195 -8.58 3.22 -6.21
N SER A 196 -9.83 2.86 -5.91
CA SER A 196 -10.37 1.55 -6.29
C SER A 196 -10.47 1.37 -7.81
N ARG A 197 -10.75 2.46 -8.56
CA ARG A 197 -10.79 2.44 -10.02
C ARG A 197 -9.41 2.25 -10.62
N ASP A 198 -8.42 2.97 -10.12
CA ASP A 198 -7.03 2.91 -10.57
C ASP A 198 -6.44 1.53 -10.24
N TRP A 199 -6.73 0.99 -9.05
CA TRP A 199 -6.39 -0.40 -8.72
C TRP A 199 -7.01 -1.38 -9.70
N ALA A 200 -8.29 -1.23 -10.03
CA ALA A 200 -8.94 -2.11 -11.02
C ALA A 200 -8.27 -1.99 -12.38
N PHE A 201 -8.01 -0.76 -12.86
CA PHE A 201 -7.33 -0.53 -14.12
C PHE A 201 -5.94 -1.19 -14.11
N GLN A 202 -5.10 -0.91 -13.12
CA GLN A 202 -3.74 -1.44 -13.01
C GLN A 202 -3.70 -2.97 -12.87
N TYR A 203 -4.64 -3.55 -12.13
CA TYR A 203 -4.75 -5.00 -11.98
C TYR A 203 -5.07 -5.69 -13.31
N TYR A 204 -5.99 -5.12 -14.10
CA TYR A 204 -6.41 -5.66 -15.40
C TYR A 204 -5.55 -5.18 -16.58
N GLN A 205 -4.68 -4.17 -16.41
CA GLN A 205 -3.93 -3.55 -17.51
C GLN A 205 -3.00 -4.55 -18.22
N LYS A 206 -2.51 -5.58 -17.52
CA LYS A 206 -1.74 -6.68 -18.12
C LYS A 206 -2.54 -7.55 -19.09
N SER A 207 -3.88 -7.52 -19.06
CA SER A 207 -4.72 -8.21 -20.04
C SER A 207 -4.79 -7.48 -21.39
N PHE A 208 -4.21 -6.27 -21.50
CA PHE A 208 -4.16 -5.45 -22.71
C PHE A 208 -2.72 -5.12 -23.16
N GLU A 209 -1.69 -5.67 -22.51
CA GLU A 209 -0.33 -5.65 -23.06
C GLU A 209 -0.33 -6.62 -24.26
N GLU A 210 -0.23 -6.10 -25.49
CA GLU A 210 -0.07 -6.92 -26.70
C GLU A 210 1.11 -7.88 -26.51
N PRO A 211 0.98 -9.16 -26.91
CA PRO A 211 2.12 -10.06 -26.89
C PRO A 211 3.26 -9.44 -27.70
N GLU A 212 4.45 -9.35 -27.12
CA GLU A 212 5.65 -8.93 -27.85
C GLU A 212 5.69 -9.67 -29.18
N THR A 213 5.67 -8.91 -30.28
CA THR A 213 5.82 -9.50 -31.61
C THR A 213 7.11 -10.29 -31.60
N PRO A 214 7.09 -11.61 -31.86
CA PRO A 214 8.31 -12.41 -31.82
C PRO A 214 9.34 -11.77 -32.78
N PRO A 215 10.63 -11.76 -32.42
CA PRO A 215 11.66 -11.19 -33.27
C PRO A 215 11.56 -11.82 -34.66
N PRO A 216 11.78 -11.05 -35.74
CA PRO A 216 11.67 -11.56 -37.11
C PRO A 216 12.53 -12.81 -37.23
N SER A 217 11.86 -13.94 -37.50
CA SER A 217 12.53 -15.20 -37.79
C SER A 217 13.48 -14.98 -38.95
N GLY A 218 14.73 -15.41 -38.75
CA GLY A 218 15.87 -15.05 -39.56
C GLY A 218 15.62 -15.11 -41.06
N SER A 219 16.17 -14.14 -41.76
CA SER A 219 16.38 -14.17 -43.20
C SER A 219 17.14 -15.45 -43.57
N ALA A 220 16.43 -16.43 -44.10
CA ALA A 220 17.03 -17.56 -44.79
C ALA A 220 17.71 -17.01 -46.06
N THR A 221 19.03 -16.98 -46.06
CA THR A 221 19.83 -16.72 -47.25
C THR A 221 19.53 -17.84 -48.27
N PRO A 222 19.17 -17.53 -49.52
CA PRO A 222 18.96 -18.56 -50.52
C PRO A 222 20.30 -19.23 -50.87
N PRO A 223 20.32 -20.54 -51.18
CA PRO A 223 21.54 -21.20 -51.63
C PRO A 223 21.92 -20.66 -53.01
N THR A 224 23.16 -20.19 -53.13
CA THR A 224 23.78 -19.84 -54.40
C THR A 224 23.95 -21.09 -55.24
N ALA A 225 23.41 -21.09 -56.46
CA ALA A 225 23.67 -22.08 -57.50
C ALA A 225 24.94 -21.72 -58.29
#